data_AF-X8J3P3-F1
#
_entry.id   AF-X8J3P3-F1
#
_cell.length_a   1.000
_cell.length_b   1.000
_cell.length_c   1.000
_cell.angle_alpha   90.00
_cell.angle_beta   90.00
_cell.angle_gamma   90.00
#
_symmetry.space_group_name_H-M   'P 1'
#
loop_
_entity.id
_entity.type
_entity.pdbx_description
1 polymer ?
#
loop_
_entity_poly.entity_id
_entity_poly.type
_entity_poly.pdbx_seq_one_letter_code
_entity_poly.pdbx_strand_id
1 'polypeptide(L)'
;MSTYESLRRQCRTLEALVNDKLTGYSRLAATLSSGQSVDLEQGSAARWSDMEEEIEGLFEKLQETNDGMANLMSEPQAEVTTSMRHSAQMHREMLDDYTRDFGRTKSSVRSALDRANLLSNVRSDINAYKAARSSATDSLLAERGRIDSSHRMTDDVLAQAYETRADFARQRSSLAGINTRMSGVLSSMPGINSLIGMIHSRRRRDAIVLGCVIGLCFLALISYMGR
;
A
#
# COMPACT_ATOMS: atom_id res chain seq x y z
N MET A 1 29.77 2.55 34.62
CA MET A 1 29.59 2.61 33.14
C MET A 1 28.64 1.52 32.61
N SER A 2 28.83 0.23 32.95
CA SER A 2 27.94 -0.87 32.50
C SER A 2 26.44 -0.66 32.84
N THR A 3 26.12 -0.21 34.06
CA THR A 3 24.74 0.02 34.52
C THR A 3 24.01 1.14 33.77
N TYR A 4 24.74 2.19 33.35
CA TYR A 4 24.15 3.27 32.56
C TYR A 4 23.85 2.81 31.14
N GLU A 5 24.76 2.03 30.54
CA GLU A 5 24.54 1.48 29.20
C GLU A 5 23.37 0.50 29.14
N SER A 6 23.19 -0.34 30.18
CA SER A 6 22.03 -1.23 30.26
C SER A 6 20.72 -0.45 30.38
N LEU A 7 20.68 0.58 31.23
CA LEU A 7 19.48 1.40 31.44
C LEU A 7 19.13 2.24 30.20
N ARG A 8 20.15 2.75 29.49
CA ARG A 8 19.99 3.44 28.21
C ARG A 8 19.45 2.53 27.11
N ARG A 9 19.92 1.27 27.04
CA ARG A 9 19.38 0.27 26.10
C ARG A 9 17.93 -0.05 26.42
N GLN A 10 17.61 -0.25 27.70
CA GLN A 10 16.26 -0.50 28.17
C GLN A 10 15.30 0.66 27.85
N CYS A 11 15.74 1.91 28.09
CA CYS A 11 14.99 3.12 27.72
C CYS A 11 14.66 3.12 26.23
N ARG A 12 15.64 2.91 25.34
CA ARG A 12 15.39 2.85 23.88
C ARG A 12 14.42 1.75 23.47
N THR A 13 14.48 0.58 24.11
CA THR A 13 13.53 -0.50 23.82
C THR A 13 12.11 -0.16 24.28
N LEU A 14 11.97 0.49 25.43
CA LEU A 14 10.67 0.96 25.93
C LEU A 14 10.12 2.08 25.05
N GLU A 15 10.94 3.05 24.63
CA GLU A 15 10.55 4.10 23.69
C GLU A 15 10.03 3.54 22.36
N ALA A 16 10.73 2.54 21.80
CA ALA A 16 10.29 1.89 20.57
C ALA A 16 8.93 1.19 20.72
N LEU A 17 8.71 0.54 21.86
CA LEU A 17 7.47 -0.15 22.17
C LEU A 17 6.32 0.84 22.40
N VAL A 18 6.56 1.92 23.15
CA VAL A 18 5.61 3.03 23.34
C VAL A 18 5.20 3.62 21.99
N ASN A 19 6.17 3.90 21.10
CA ASN A 19 5.87 4.47 19.80
C ASN A 19 5.03 3.53 18.91
N ASP A 20 5.30 2.23 18.93
CA ASP A 20 4.51 1.24 18.19
C ASP A 20 3.05 1.19 18.71
N LYS A 21 2.88 1.15 20.03
CA LYS A 21 1.56 1.15 20.67
C LYS A 21 0.80 2.46 20.45
N LEU A 22 1.46 3.61 20.55
CA LEU A 22 0.87 4.92 20.26
C LEU A 22 0.43 5.01 18.79
N THR A 23 1.24 4.50 17.87
CA THR A 23 0.88 4.43 16.45
C THR A 23 -0.33 3.52 16.24
N GLY A 24 -0.37 2.36 16.88
CA GLY A 24 -1.54 1.46 16.88
C GLY A 24 -2.80 2.16 17.39
N TYR A 25 -2.72 2.83 18.54
CA TYR A 25 -3.81 3.57 19.15
C TYR A 25 -4.31 4.72 18.24
N SER A 26 -3.40 5.47 17.62
CA SER A 26 -3.76 6.55 16.67
C SER A 26 -4.46 6.04 15.41
N ARG A 27 -4.07 4.87 14.90
CA ARG A 27 -4.73 4.24 13.73
C ARG A 27 -6.14 3.81 14.07
N LEU A 28 -6.32 3.19 15.22
CA LEU A 28 -7.65 2.86 15.72
C LEU A 28 -8.47 4.16 15.92
N ALA A 29 -7.86 5.26 16.35
CA ALA A 29 -8.56 6.53 16.57
C ALA A 29 -9.05 7.13 15.23
N ALA A 30 -8.22 6.99 14.20
CA ALA A 30 -8.57 7.39 12.84
C ALA A 30 -9.73 6.56 12.27
N THR A 31 -9.78 5.25 12.51
CA THR A 31 -10.89 4.41 12.01
C THR A 31 -12.22 4.76 12.66
N LEU A 32 -12.22 5.09 13.95
CA LEU A 32 -13.43 5.54 14.67
C LEU A 32 -13.92 6.90 14.17
N SER A 33 -13.01 7.86 14.04
CA SER A 33 -13.36 9.21 13.56
C SER A 33 -13.83 9.25 12.10
N SER A 34 -13.40 8.29 11.28
CA SER A 34 -13.88 8.10 9.90
C SER A 34 -15.35 7.63 9.82
N GLY A 35 -15.98 7.27 10.94
CA GLY A 35 -17.36 6.75 10.95
C GLY A 35 -17.52 5.41 10.24
N GLN A 36 -16.39 4.74 9.95
CA GLN A 36 -16.33 3.42 9.31
C GLN A 36 -16.59 2.27 10.30
N SER A 37 -16.80 2.61 11.57
CA SER A 37 -17.24 1.68 12.62
C SER A 37 -18.70 1.28 12.39
N VAL A 38 -18.88 0.29 11.52
CA VAL A 38 -20.20 -0.32 11.23
C VAL A 38 -20.76 -1.03 12.46
N ASP A 39 -19.94 -1.41 13.44
CA ASP A 39 -20.38 -1.97 14.71
C ASP A 39 -19.46 -1.51 15.85
N LEU A 40 -19.84 -0.43 16.55
CA LEU A 40 -19.37 -0.23 17.92
C LEU A 40 -20.10 -1.23 18.83
N GLU A 41 -19.77 -2.52 18.70
CA GLU A 41 -20.06 -3.46 19.76
C GLU A 41 -19.31 -3.03 21.03
N GLN A 42 -19.90 -3.28 22.19
CA GLN A 42 -19.32 -3.03 23.51
C GLN A 42 -17.88 -3.56 23.66
N GLY A 43 -17.49 -4.57 22.87
CA GLY A 43 -16.12 -5.11 22.82
C GLY A 43 -15.07 -4.15 22.24
N SER A 44 -15.45 -3.16 21.44
CA SER A 44 -14.52 -2.14 20.93
C SER A 44 -14.07 -1.22 22.07
N ALA A 45 -15.01 -0.67 22.85
CA ALA A 45 -14.73 0.18 24.02
C ALA A 45 -13.82 -0.49 25.06
N ALA A 46 -14.02 -1.79 25.32
CA ALA A 46 -13.15 -2.56 26.20
C ALA A 46 -11.71 -2.64 25.68
N ARG A 47 -11.52 -2.96 24.38
CA ARG A 47 -10.20 -3.02 23.74
C ARG A 47 -9.45 -1.70 23.78
N TRP A 48 -10.18 -0.58 23.75
CA TRP A 48 -9.60 0.76 23.89
C TRP A 48 -9.09 1.02 25.30
N SER A 49 -9.90 0.68 26.30
CA SER A 49 -9.52 0.78 27.71
C SER A 49 -8.28 -0.06 28.00
N ASP A 50 -8.23 -1.30 27.50
CA ASP A 50 -7.09 -2.20 27.69
C ASP A 50 -5.80 -1.64 27.06
N MET A 51 -5.90 -1.05 25.87
CA MET A 51 -4.75 -0.43 25.18
C MET A 51 -4.29 0.85 25.90
N GLU A 52 -5.22 1.64 26.45
CA GLU A 52 -4.88 2.83 27.25
C GLU A 52 -4.14 2.43 28.54
N GLU A 53 -4.62 1.39 29.24
CA GLU A 53 -3.96 0.88 30.45
C GLU A 53 -2.55 0.34 30.13
N GLU A 54 -2.38 -0.36 29.01
CA GLU A 54 -1.07 -0.85 28.57
C GLU A 54 -0.09 0.31 28.28
N ILE A 55 -0.56 1.37 27.60
CA ILE A 55 0.26 2.56 27.31
C ILE A 55 0.63 3.31 28.59
N GLU A 56 -0.32 3.50 29.52
CA GLU A 56 -0.08 4.14 30.81
C GLU A 56 0.96 3.36 31.64
N GLY A 57 0.87 2.03 31.67
CA GLY A 57 1.86 1.17 32.35
C GLY A 57 3.25 1.18 31.68
N LEU A 58 3.34 1.44 30.37
CA LEU A 58 4.61 1.63 29.68
C LEU A 58 5.23 2.99 29.99
N PHE A 59 4.42 4.03 30.12
CA PHE A 59 4.90 5.35 30.55
C PHE A 59 5.47 5.31 31.96
N GLU A 60 4.81 4.61 32.89
CA GLU A 60 5.31 4.45 34.26
C GLU A 60 6.69 3.78 34.28
N LYS A 61 6.86 2.69 33.52
CA LYS A 61 8.16 1.99 33.38
C LYS A 61 9.22 2.88 32.72
N LEU A 62 8.85 3.64 31.69
CA LEU A 62 9.78 4.55 31.01
C LEU A 62 10.21 5.68 31.96
N GLN A 63 9.29 6.22 32.74
CA GLN A 63 9.57 7.22 33.76
C GLN A 63 10.50 6.67 34.85
N GLU A 64 10.25 5.47 35.37
CA GLU A 64 11.10 4.81 36.36
C GLU A 64 12.54 4.62 35.84
N THR A 65 12.69 4.14 34.59
CA THR A 65 14.01 3.97 33.98
C THR A 65 14.72 5.32 33.73
N ASN A 66 13.97 6.37 33.39
CA ASN A 66 14.52 7.70 33.18
C ASN A 66 14.96 8.36 34.50
N ASP A 67 14.15 8.23 35.54
CA ASP A 67 14.50 8.71 36.89
C ASP A 67 15.70 7.91 37.46
N GLY A 68 15.78 6.60 37.18
CA GLY A 68 16.96 5.78 37.48
C GLY A 68 18.22 6.27 36.76
N MET A 69 18.12 6.68 35.49
CA MET A 69 19.24 7.29 34.75
C MET A 69 19.63 8.63 35.35
N ALA A 70 18.67 9.47 35.73
CA ALA A 70 18.91 10.79 36.33
C ALA A 70 19.54 10.70 37.72
N ASN A 71 19.16 9.70 38.53
CA ASN A 71 19.73 9.45 39.86
C ASN A 71 21.19 9.01 39.76
N LEU A 72 21.53 8.10 38.84
CA LEU A 72 22.92 7.68 38.57
C LEU A 72 23.82 8.84 38.09
N MET A 73 23.22 9.91 37.55
CA MET A 73 23.94 11.13 37.11
C MET A 73 24.08 12.20 38.18
N SER A 74 23.32 12.08 39.26
CA SER A 74 23.36 12.99 40.40
C SER A 74 24.32 12.47 41.49
N GLU A 75 24.81 11.23 41.35
CA GLU A 75 25.73 10.62 42.30
C GLU A 75 27.16 11.21 42.17
N PRO A 76 27.77 11.73 43.26
CA PRO A 76 29.00 12.52 43.20
C PRO A 76 30.26 11.78 42.70
N GLN A 77 30.23 10.44 42.63
CA GLN A 77 31.36 9.58 42.26
C GLN A 77 31.40 9.20 40.76
N ALA A 78 30.41 9.58 39.97
CA ALA A 78 30.39 9.29 38.54
C ALA A 78 31.07 10.41 37.74
N GLU A 79 32.04 10.07 36.88
CA GLU A 79 32.50 10.98 35.82
C GLU A 79 31.38 11.15 34.79
N VAL A 80 30.48 12.10 35.02
CA VAL A 80 29.33 12.36 34.15
C VAL A 80 29.75 13.27 33.00
N THR A 81 29.90 12.70 31.80
CA THR A 81 30.16 13.47 30.57
C THR A 81 28.95 14.33 30.20
N THR A 82 29.17 15.52 29.65
CA THR A 82 28.12 16.44 29.14
C THR A 82 27.14 15.75 28.18
N SER A 83 27.65 14.82 27.34
CA SER A 83 26.84 14.01 26.42
C SER A 83 25.86 13.08 27.13
N MET A 84 26.24 12.55 28.30
CA MET A 84 25.35 11.70 29.10
C MET A 84 24.21 12.55 29.68
N ARG A 85 24.50 13.70 30.29
CA ARG A 85 23.47 14.60 30.86
C ARG A 85 22.46 15.04 29.80
N HIS A 86 22.96 15.41 28.62
CA HIS A 86 22.12 15.75 27.48
C HIS A 86 21.25 14.56 27.04
N SER A 87 21.79 13.33 27.00
CA SER A 87 21.00 12.15 26.62
C SER A 87 19.85 11.90 27.59
N ALA A 88 20.06 12.04 28.91
CA ALA A 88 19.01 11.86 29.90
C ALA A 88 17.94 12.97 29.84
N GLN A 89 18.36 14.21 29.59
CA GLN A 89 17.42 15.32 29.37
C GLN A 89 16.54 15.06 28.13
N MET A 90 17.13 14.63 27.01
CA MET A 90 16.38 14.30 25.80
C MET A 90 15.37 13.16 26.03
N HIS A 91 15.73 12.12 26.80
CA HIS A 91 14.79 11.05 27.15
C HIS A 91 13.61 11.56 27.99
N ARG A 92 13.82 12.57 28.85
CA ARG A 92 12.75 13.22 29.62
C ARG A 92 11.83 14.07 28.73
N GLU A 93 12.40 14.85 27.81
CA GLU A 93 11.64 15.65 26.85
C GLU A 93 10.79 14.74 25.94
N MET A 94 11.37 13.65 25.44
CA MET A 94 10.68 12.66 24.62
C MET A 94 9.49 11.99 25.34
N LEU A 95 9.63 11.70 26.65
CA LEU A 95 8.53 11.16 27.47
C LEU A 95 7.39 12.17 27.63
N ASP A 96 7.70 13.45 27.83
CA ASP A 96 6.70 14.52 27.93
C ASP A 96 5.93 14.69 26.62
N ASP A 97 6.64 14.67 25.49
CA ASP A 97 6.05 14.71 24.15
C ASP A 97 5.10 13.53 23.92
N TYR A 98 5.52 12.30 24.23
CA TYR A 98 4.65 11.12 24.11
C TYR A 98 3.41 11.21 25.01
N THR A 99 3.56 11.69 26.25
CA THR A 99 2.44 11.85 27.18
C THR A 99 1.43 12.87 26.66
N ARG A 100 1.92 13.98 26.10
CA ARG A 100 1.09 15.02 25.50
C ARG A 100 0.34 14.52 24.27
N ASP A 101 1.02 13.80 23.37
CA ASP A 101 0.41 13.25 22.16
C ASP A 101 -0.62 12.14 22.48
N PHE A 102 -0.33 11.31 23.49
CA PHE A 102 -1.31 10.35 24.02
C PHE A 102 -2.56 11.05 24.55
N GLY A 103 -2.40 12.09 25.38
CA GLY A 103 -3.54 12.85 25.92
C GLY A 103 -4.40 13.51 24.83
N ARG A 104 -3.78 14.06 23.77
CA ARG A 104 -4.49 14.61 22.61
C ARG A 104 -5.28 13.54 21.87
N THR A 105 -4.68 12.38 21.64
CA THR A 105 -5.33 11.27 20.94
C THR A 105 -6.50 10.71 21.77
N LYS A 106 -6.32 10.54 23.08
CA LYS A 106 -7.36 10.11 24.04
C LYS A 106 -8.57 11.05 24.05
N SER A 107 -8.34 12.37 24.08
CA SER A 107 -9.41 13.36 23.99
C SER A 107 -10.18 13.28 22.66
N SER A 108 -9.46 13.06 21.54
CA SER A 108 -10.05 12.88 20.22
C SER A 108 -10.92 11.63 20.14
N VAL A 109 -10.42 10.48 20.63
CA VAL A 109 -11.16 9.21 20.70
C VAL A 109 -12.43 9.37 21.53
N ARG A 110 -12.34 9.99 22.71
CA ARG A 110 -13.49 10.23 23.58
C ARG A 110 -14.55 11.09 22.90
N SER A 111 -14.14 12.19 22.23
CA SER A 111 -15.08 13.02 21.47
C SER A 111 -15.73 12.26 20.31
N ALA A 112 -14.99 11.39 19.62
CA ALA A 112 -15.53 10.55 18.56
C ALA A 112 -16.54 9.52 19.10
N LEU A 113 -16.24 8.90 20.25
CA LEU A 113 -17.12 7.96 20.92
C LEU A 113 -18.41 8.64 21.41
N ASP A 114 -18.30 9.81 22.04
CA ASP A 114 -19.47 10.61 22.46
C ASP A 114 -20.34 10.97 21.26
N ARG A 115 -19.74 11.39 20.14
CA ARG A 115 -20.47 11.63 18.88
C ARG A 115 -21.15 10.37 18.37
N ALA A 116 -20.48 9.22 18.38
CA ALA A 116 -21.05 7.95 17.95
C ALA A 116 -22.25 7.53 18.82
N ASN A 117 -22.15 7.67 20.13
CA ASN A 117 -23.23 7.39 21.07
C ASN A 117 -24.45 8.30 20.85
N LEU A 118 -24.22 9.60 20.66
CA LEU A 118 -25.29 10.56 20.35
C LEU A 118 -25.98 10.23 19.01
N LEU A 119 -25.20 9.88 17.98
CA LEU A 119 -25.73 9.53 16.67
C LEU A 119 -26.45 8.17 16.66
N SER A 120 -26.03 7.21 17.49
CA SER A 120 -26.71 5.93 17.64
C SER A 120 -28.15 6.10 18.13
N ASN A 121 -28.34 6.92 19.17
CA ASN A 121 -29.67 7.23 19.69
C ASN A 121 -30.54 7.96 18.66
N VAL A 122 -29.98 8.98 17.99
CA VAL A 122 -30.69 9.71 16.93
C VAL A 122 -31.05 8.79 15.76
N ARG A 123 -30.16 7.88 15.36
CA ARG A 123 -30.43 6.92 14.29
C ARG A 123 -31.51 5.91 14.68
N SER A 124 -31.50 5.44 15.92
CA SER A 124 -32.57 4.61 16.49
C SER A 124 -33.91 5.34 16.44
N ASP A 125 -33.96 6.60 16.89
CA ASP A 125 -35.18 7.41 16.89
C ASP A 125 -35.67 7.74 15.48
N ILE A 126 -34.76 8.07 14.56
CA ILE A 126 -35.09 8.29 13.13
C ILE A 126 -35.61 6.99 12.51
N ASN A 127 -35.00 5.85 12.78
CA ASN A 127 -35.46 4.56 12.26
C ASN A 127 -36.83 4.19 12.83
N ALA A 128 -37.06 4.41 14.13
CA ALA A 128 -38.35 4.21 14.76
C ALA A 128 -39.42 5.15 14.18
N TYR A 129 -39.08 6.42 13.97
CA TYR A 129 -39.96 7.41 13.32
C TYR A 129 -40.25 7.05 11.86
N LYS A 130 -39.23 6.64 11.09
CA LYS A 130 -39.37 6.17 9.71
C LYS A 130 -40.21 4.89 9.63
N ALA A 131 -39.99 3.94 10.53
CA ALA A 131 -40.79 2.72 10.62
C ALA A 131 -42.27 3.05 10.92
N ALA A 132 -42.50 3.93 11.90
CA ALA A 132 -43.84 4.40 12.27
C ALA A 132 -44.53 5.23 11.18
N ARG A 133 -43.76 5.93 10.33
CA ARG A 133 -44.26 6.81 9.26
C ARG A 133 -44.02 6.26 7.84
N SER A 134 -43.69 4.98 7.70
CA SER A 134 -43.49 4.31 6.41
C SER A 134 -44.82 4.16 5.65
N SER A 135 -45.36 5.29 5.20
CA SER A 135 -46.49 5.34 4.29
C SER A 135 -46.00 4.93 2.90
N ALA A 136 -46.83 4.22 2.13
CA ALA A 136 -46.51 3.81 0.76
C ALA A 136 -45.95 4.95 -0.10
N THR A 137 -46.34 6.20 0.17
CA THR A 137 -45.85 7.40 -0.50
C THR A 137 -44.35 7.64 -0.34
N ASP A 138 -43.75 7.37 0.82
CA ASP A 138 -42.31 7.59 1.05
C ASP A 138 -41.46 6.51 0.35
N SER A 139 -41.98 5.28 0.31
CA SER A 139 -41.39 4.20 -0.49
C SER A 139 -41.37 4.56 -1.99
N LEU A 140 -42.45 5.14 -2.50
CA LEU A 140 -42.54 5.58 -3.89
C LEU A 140 -41.60 6.76 -4.20
N LEU A 141 -41.41 7.69 -3.26
CA LEU A 141 -40.44 8.78 -3.42
C LEU A 141 -38.99 8.29 -3.40
N ALA A 142 -38.67 7.35 -2.51
CA ALA A 142 -37.35 6.70 -2.47
C ALA A 142 -37.09 5.91 -3.77
N GLU A 143 -38.09 5.21 -4.29
CA GLU A 143 -38.02 4.51 -5.57
C GLU A 143 -37.79 5.49 -6.73
N ARG A 144 -38.48 6.63 -6.75
CA ARG A 144 -38.23 7.69 -7.74
C ARG A 144 -36.79 8.20 -7.69
N GLY A 145 -36.22 8.40 -6.49
CA GLY A 145 -34.82 8.78 -6.33
C GLY A 145 -33.84 7.73 -6.87
N ARG A 146 -34.13 6.45 -6.66
CA ARG A 146 -33.35 5.34 -7.23
C ARG A 146 -33.44 5.30 -8.76
N ILE A 147 -34.63 5.51 -9.32
CA ILE A 147 -34.83 5.58 -10.77
C ILE A 147 -34.03 6.74 -11.37
N ASP A 148 -34.08 7.93 -10.76
CA ASP A 148 -33.32 9.10 -11.23
C ASP A 148 -31.79 8.83 -11.22
N SER A 149 -31.29 8.20 -10.14
CA SER A 149 -29.88 7.82 -10.06
C SER A 149 -29.48 6.77 -11.12
N SER A 150 -30.36 5.81 -11.42
CA SER A 150 -30.13 4.80 -12.45
C SER A 150 -30.17 5.41 -13.85
N HIS A 151 -30.99 6.43 -14.07
CA HIS A 151 -31.05 7.13 -15.34
C HIS A 151 -29.73 7.85 -15.61
N ARG A 152 -29.20 8.59 -14.62
CA ARG A 152 -27.89 9.25 -14.74
C ARG A 152 -26.76 8.26 -15.01
N MET A 153 -26.73 7.14 -14.28
CA MET A 153 -25.74 6.07 -14.54
C MET A 153 -25.86 5.51 -15.96
N THR A 154 -27.08 5.38 -16.48
CA THR A 154 -27.30 4.91 -17.86
C THR A 154 -26.80 5.93 -18.87
N ASP A 155 -27.01 7.23 -18.61
CA ASP A 155 -26.51 8.32 -19.46
C ASP A 155 -24.96 8.34 -19.48
N ASP A 156 -24.31 8.11 -18.33
CA ASP A 156 -22.85 8.01 -18.24
C ASP A 156 -22.31 6.81 -19.04
N VAL A 157 -22.96 5.64 -18.92
CA VAL A 157 -22.59 4.44 -19.70
C VAL A 157 -22.79 4.66 -21.20
N LEU A 158 -23.86 5.36 -21.60
CA LEU A 158 -24.08 5.74 -23.00
C LEU A 158 -22.99 6.69 -23.49
N ALA A 159 -22.62 7.71 -22.72
CA ALA A 159 -21.56 8.64 -23.06
C ALA A 159 -20.22 7.91 -23.24
N GLN A 160 -19.87 7.03 -22.30
CA GLN A 160 -18.66 6.21 -22.38
C GLN A 160 -18.68 5.27 -23.60
N ALA A 161 -19.84 4.69 -23.94
CA ALA A 161 -19.98 3.85 -25.13
C ALA A 161 -19.79 4.66 -26.43
N TYR A 162 -20.29 5.90 -26.50
CA TYR A 162 -20.05 6.79 -27.65
C TYR A 162 -18.57 7.16 -27.79
N GLU A 163 -17.88 7.45 -26.68
CA GLU A 163 -16.44 7.72 -26.68
C GLU A 163 -15.64 6.51 -27.15
N THR A 164 -15.96 5.32 -26.63
CA THR A 164 -15.32 4.05 -27.03
C THR A 164 -15.52 3.77 -28.52
N ARG A 165 -16.72 4.05 -29.06
CA ARG A 165 -16.99 3.93 -30.50
C ARG A 165 -16.14 4.88 -31.33
N ALA A 166 -15.98 6.12 -30.87
CA ALA A 166 -15.12 7.10 -31.53
C ALA A 166 -13.64 6.68 -31.49
N ASP A 167 -13.18 6.12 -30.37
CA ASP A 167 -11.84 5.55 -30.26
C ASP A 167 -11.60 4.38 -31.19
N PHE A 168 -12.54 3.45 -31.32
CA PHE A 168 -12.40 2.35 -32.30
C PHE A 168 -12.34 2.88 -33.74
N ALA A 169 -13.11 3.91 -34.08
CA ALA A 169 -13.02 4.55 -35.39
C ALA A 169 -11.64 5.17 -35.62
N ARG A 170 -11.08 5.88 -34.62
CA ARG A 170 -9.70 6.42 -34.66
C ARG A 170 -8.67 5.31 -34.80
N GLN A 171 -8.76 4.24 -34.01
CA GLN A 171 -7.86 3.09 -34.06
C GLN A 171 -7.89 2.41 -35.44
N ARG A 172 -9.08 2.25 -36.04
CA ARG A 172 -9.21 1.70 -37.39
C ARG A 172 -8.48 2.55 -38.43
N SER A 173 -8.60 3.88 -38.36
CA SER A 173 -7.85 4.80 -39.23
C SER A 173 -6.34 4.68 -39.02
N SER A 174 -5.89 4.59 -37.77
CA SER A 174 -4.48 4.40 -37.44
C SER A 174 -3.93 3.07 -37.97
N LEU A 175 -4.67 1.97 -37.80
CA LEU A 175 -4.30 0.65 -38.33
C LEU A 175 -4.24 0.65 -39.86
N ALA A 176 -5.19 1.31 -40.53
CA ALA A 176 -5.14 1.48 -41.98
C ALA A 176 -3.88 2.25 -42.39
N GLY A 177 -3.54 3.34 -41.68
CA GLY A 177 -2.30 4.10 -41.90
C GLY A 177 -1.03 3.27 -41.66
N ILE A 178 -1.02 2.40 -40.63
CA ILE A 178 0.10 1.48 -40.39
C ILE A 178 0.22 0.48 -41.54
N ASN A 179 -0.88 -0.09 -42.02
CA ASN A 179 -0.86 -1.01 -43.15
C ASN A 179 -0.30 -0.34 -44.42
N THR A 180 -0.72 0.90 -44.70
CA THR A 180 -0.18 1.68 -45.83
C THR A 180 1.30 1.98 -45.65
N ARG A 181 1.75 2.37 -44.45
CA ARG A 181 3.18 2.61 -44.16
C ARG A 181 4.01 1.34 -44.27
N MET A 182 3.50 0.21 -43.77
CA MET A 182 4.18 -1.09 -43.87
C MET A 182 4.30 -1.54 -45.33
N SER A 183 3.22 -1.40 -46.12
CA SER A 183 3.26 -1.60 -47.56
C SER A 183 4.26 -0.65 -48.25
N GLY A 184 4.33 0.60 -47.80
CA GLY A 184 5.34 1.58 -48.22
C GLY A 184 6.78 1.13 -47.94
N VAL A 185 7.07 0.66 -46.72
CA VAL A 185 8.40 0.14 -46.34
C VAL A 185 8.78 -1.10 -47.15
N LEU A 186 7.82 -2.00 -47.38
CA LEU A 186 7.99 -3.16 -48.27
C LEU A 186 8.35 -2.74 -49.70
N SER A 187 7.77 -1.64 -50.19
CA SER A 187 8.06 -1.09 -51.52
C SER A 187 9.37 -0.28 -51.59
N SER A 188 9.77 0.39 -50.50
CA SER A 188 10.96 1.24 -50.44
C SER A 188 12.25 0.50 -50.06
N MET A 189 12.13 -0.76 -49.60
CA MET A 189 13.26 -1.70 -49.49
C MET A 189 13.19 -2.80 -50.57
N PRO A 190 13.30 -2.47 -51.88
CA PRO A 190 13.41 -3.46 -52.94
C PRO A 190 14.79 -4.12 -52.86
N GLY A 191 14.91 -5.10 -51.98
CA GLY A 191 16.21 -5.70 -51.68
C GLY A 191 16.20 -6.70 -50.54
N ILE A 192 15.22 -6.65 -49.62
CA ILE A 192 15.10 -7.66 -48.55
C ILE A 192 14.97 -9.06 -49.15
N ASN A 193 14.15 -9.24 -50.19
CA ASN A 193 13.99 -10.54 -50.85
C ASN A 193 15.28 -11.02 -51.54
N SER A 194 16.09 -10.09 -52.09
CA SER A 194 17.39 -10.38 -52.68
C SER A 194 18.47 -10.67 -51.62
N LEU A 195 18.49 -9.92 -50.51
CA LEU A 195 19.38 -10.14 -49.36
C LEU A 195 19.10 -11.47 -48.67
N ILE A 196 17.84 -11.82 -48.43
CA ILE A 196 17.42 -13.14 -47.94
C ILE A 196 17.79 -14.24 -48.95
N GLY A 197 17.61 -14.00 -50.25
CA GLY A 197 18.04 -14.92 -51.30
C GLY A 197 19.56 -15.14 -51.34
N MET A 198 20.35 -14.08 -51.17
CA MET A 198 21.82 -14.14 -51.12
C MET A 198 22.33 -14.87 -49.88
N ILE A 199 21.68 -14.68 -48.73
CA ILE A 199 22.00 -15.42 -47.48
C ILE A 199 21.72 -16.92 -47.68
N HIS A 200 20.58 -17.28 -48.27
CA HIS A 200 20.23 -18.68 -48.51
C HIS A 200 21.14 -19.35 -49.57
N SER A 201 21.53 -18.62 -50.61
CA SER A 201 22.47 -19.07 -51.64
C SER A 201 23.85 -19.40 -51.07
N ARG A 202 24.38 -18.55 -50.17
CA ARG A 202 25.68 -18.77 -49.53
C ARG A 202 25.66 -20.02 -48.63
N ARG A 203 24.60 -20.17 -47.81
CA ARG A 203 24.42 -21.35 -46.96
C ARG A 203 24.28 -22.66 -47.75
N ARG A 204 23.63 -22.62 -48.92
CA ARG A 204 23.51 -23.79 -49.81
C ARG A 204 24.86 -24.21 -50.42
N ARG A 205 25.72 -23.25 -50.78
CA ARG A 205 27.07 -23.55 -51.29
C ARG A 205 27.93 -24.22 -50.23
N ASP A 206 27.93 -23.70 -49.00
CA ASP A 206 28.71 -24.28 -47.90
C ASP A 206 28.27 -25.72 -47.58
N ALA A 207 26.96 -25.99 -47.61
CA ALA A 207 26.42 -27.34 -47.41
C ALA A 207 26.84 -28.32 -48.52
N ILE A 208 26.89 -27.86 -49.78
CA ILE A 208 27.36 -28.69 -50.91
C ILE A 208 28.84 -29.02 -50.76
N VAL A 209 29.69 -28.03 -50.43
CA VAL A 209 31.13 -28.25 -50.22
C VAL A 209 31.37 -29.23 -49.07
N LEU A 210 30.70 -29.03 -47.94
CA LEU A 210 30.83 -29.92 -46.77
C LEU A 210 30.37 -31.35 -47.11
N GLY A 211 29.26 -31.51 -47.84
CA GLY A 211 28.78 -32.80 -48.30
C GLY A 211 29.76 -33.51 -49.23
N CYS A 212 30.38 -32.79 -50.18
CA CYS A 212 31.41 -33.35 -51.06
C CYS A 212 32.64 -33.82 -50.28
N VAL A 213 33.12 -33.04 -49.31
CA VAL A 213 34.29 -33.43 -48.48
C VAL A 213 33.98 -34.70 -47.68
N ILE A 214 32.82 -34.75 -47.03
CA ILE A 214 32.38 -35.94 -46.27
C ILE A 214 32.28 -37.16 -47.19
N GLY A 215 31.64 -37.02 -48.35
CA GLY A 215 31.50 -38.11 -49.33
C GLY A 215 32.85 -38.63 -49.84
N LEU A 216 33.79 -37.73 -50.13
CA LEU A 216 35.13 -38.09 -50.60
C LEU A 216 35.94 -38.81 -49.50
N CYS A 217 35.84 -38.35 -48.25
CA CYS A 217 36.44 -39.06 -47.11
C CYS A 217 35.85 -40.46 -46.92
N PHE A 218 34.54 -40.64 -47.06
CA PHE A 218 33.91 -41.96 -46.97
C PHE A 218 34.36 -42.89 -48.10
N LEU A 219 34.44 -42.40 -49.34
CA LEU A 219 34.95 -43.18 -50.47
C LEU A 219 36.41 -43.58 -50.28
N ALA A 220 37.25 -42.67 -49.78
CA ALA A 220 38.64 -42.96 -49.47
C ALA A 220 38.77 -44.05 -48.40
N LEU A 221 37.99 -43.97 -47.31
CA LEU A 221 37.95 -44.99 -46.26
C LEU A 221 37.51 -46.36 -46.79
N ILE A 222 36.46 -46.41 -47.61
CA ILE A 222 36.00 -47.67 -48.23
C ILE A 222 37.09 -48.25 -49.13
N SER A 223 37.77 -47.42 -49.92
CA SER A 223 38.86 -47.87 -50.81
C SER A 223 40.07 -48.40 -50.04
N TYR A 224 40.36 -47.82 -48.87
CA TYR A 224 41.44 -48.25 -47.99
C TYR A 224 41.10 -49.57 -47.29
N MET A 225 39.86 -49.74 -46.85
CA MET A 225 39.42 -50.95 -46.15
C MET A 225 39.20 -52.15 -47.11
N GLY A 226 39.00 -51.87 -48.41
CA GLY A 226 38.86 -52.88 -49.46
C GLY A 226 40.17 -53.30 -50.15
N ARG A 227 41.31 -52.71 -49.77
CA ARG A 227 42.66 -53.17 -50.15
C ARG A 227 43.30 -53.92 -48.99
#